data_AF-A0A514ZYM2-F1
#
_entry.id   AF-A0A514ZYM2-F1
#
_cell.length_a   1.000
_cell.length_b   1.000
_cell.length_c   1.000
_cell.angle_alpha   90.00
_cell.angle_beta   90.00
_cell.angle_gamma   90.00
#
_symmetry.space_group_name_H-M   'P 1'
#
loop_
_entity.id
_entity.type
_entity.pdbx_description
1 polymer ?
#
loop_
_entity_poly.entity_id
_entity_poly.type
_entity_poly.pdbx_seq_one_letter_code
_entity_poly.pdbx_strand_id
1 'polypeptide(L)' 'MNVQYLSDAQGRHTAIVIPIEEWNTITAKHEDLKSLEKPKQDSLQPKPSDFRGSISKKTADELLQHTEQARTEWESIIS' A
#
# COMPACT_ATOMS: atom_id res chain seq x y z
N MET A 1 -17.45 -24.61 15.91
CA MET A 1 -16.34 -24.01 15.14
C MET A 1 -15.04 -24.23 15.89
N ASN A 2 -14.13 -25.05 15.35
CA ASN A 2 -12.80 -25.27 15.92
C ASN A 2 -11.81 -24.49 15.04
N VAL A 3 -11.31 -23.35 15.53
CA VAL A 3 -10.39 -22.48 14.79
C VAL A 3 -8.98 -22.75 15.28
N GLN A 4 -8.04 -22.88 14.35
CA GLN A 4 -6.64 -23.05 14.71
C GLN A 4 -5.89 -21.75 14.48
N TYR A 5 -5.17 -21.28 15.51
CA TYR A 5 -4.33 -20.11 15.42
C TYR A 5 -2.92 -20.52 15.01
N LEU A 6 -2.37 -19.83 14.02
CA LEU A 6 -0.95 -19.84 13.72
C LEU A 6 -0.33 -18.65 14.44
N SER A 7 0.68 -18.93 15.26
CA SER A 7 1.44 -17.90 15.97
C SER A 7 2.84 -17.73 15.38
N ASP A 8 3.36 -16.51 15.41
CA ASP A 8 4.77 -16.25 15.13
C ASP A 8 5.69 -16.80 16.22
N ALA A 9 7.00 -16.72 16.01
CA ALA A 9 8.02 -17.15 16.99
C ALA A 9 7.94 -16.39 18.33
N GLN A 10 7.19 -15.29 18.39
CA GLN A 10 6.96 -14.47 19.59
C GLN A 10 5.60 -14.78 20.25
N GLY A 11 4.86 -15.78 19.75
CA GLY A 11 3.58 -16.22 20.30
C GLY A 11 2.37 -15.38 19.86
N ARG A 12 2.55 -14.38 18.98
CA ARG A 12 1.46 -13.54 18.49
C ARG A 12 0.72 -14.26 17.37
N HIS A 13 -0.60 -14.32 17.46
CA HIS A 13 -1.44 -14.91 16.42
C HIS A 13 -1.35 -14.09 15.13
N THR A 14 -0.83 -14.69 14.07
CA THR A 14 -0.64 -14.04 12.76
C THR A 14 -1.63 -14.52 11.72
N ALA A 15 -2.18 -15.73 11.87
CA ALA A 15 -3.21 -16.25 10.98
C ALA A 15 -4.19 -17.17 11.73
N ILE A 16 -5.40 -17.27 11.18
CA ILE A 16 -6.45 -18.16 11.67
C ILE A 16 -6.78 -19.12 10.53
N VAL A 17 -6.76 -20.42 10.82
CA VAL A 17 -7.14 -21.48 9.90
C VAL A 17 -8.54 -21.94 10.27
N ILE A 18 -9.42 -21.92 9.27
CA ILE A 18 -10.80 -22.37 9.36
C ILE A 18 -11.09 -23.38 8.24
N PRO A 19 -11.95 -24.38 8.47
CA PRO A 19 -12.42 -25.26 7.40
C PRO A 19 -13.11 -24.46 6.28
N ILE A 20 -12.93 -24.89 5.03
CA ILE A 20 -13.49 -24.18 3.87
C ILE A 20 -15.02 -24.12 3.88
N GLU A 21 -15.69 -25.13 4.43
CA GLU A 21 -17.16 -25.19 4.55
C GLU A 21 -17.70 -24.09 5.48
N GLU A 22 -16.98 -23.86 6.59
CA GLU A 22 -17.29 -22.80 7.55
C GLU A 22 -17.03 -21.43 6.94
N TRP A 23 -15.92 -21.28 6.19
CA TRP A 23 -15.64 -20.05 5.45
C TRP A 23 -16.74 -19.73 4.43
N ASN A 24 -17.19 -20.71 3.65
CA ASN A 24 -18.28 -20.56 2.68
C ASN A 24 -19.59 -20.13 3.35
N THR A 25 -19.87 -20.67 4.55
CA THR A 25 -21.05 -20.29 5.34
C THR A 25 -20.96 -18.83 5.82
N ILE A 26 -19.77 -18.38 6.17
CA ILE A 26 -19.50 -17.01 6.63
C ILE A 26 -19.57 -16.02 5.47
N THR A 27 -18.92 -16.30 4.34
CA THR A 27 -18.93 -15.44 3.14
C THR A 27 -20.27 -15.43 2.42
N ALA A 28 -21.13 -16.43 2.62
CA ALA A 28 -22.52 -16.42 2.17
C ALA A 28 -23.41 -15.47 2.98
N LYS A 29 -23.11 -15.27 4.26
CA LYS A 29 -23.83 -14.33 5.15
C LYS A 29 -23.27 -12.91 5.08
N HIS A 30 -21.99 -12.78 4.77
CA HIS A 30 -21.23 -11.54 4.78
C HIS A 30 -20.57 -11.33 3.41
N GLU A 31 -21.30 -10.65 2.51
CA GLU A 31 -20.85 -10.38 1.14
C GLU A 31 -19.61 -9.46 1.08
N ASP A 32 -19.43 -8.61 2.09
CA ASP A 32 -18.27 -7.75 2.30
C ASP A 32 -16.96 -8.54 2.40
N LEU A 33 -16.99 -9.74 2.97
CA LEU A 33 -15.80 -10.60 3.11
C LEU A 33 -15.30 -11.12 1.75
N LYS A 34 -16.16 -11.24 0.73
CA LYS A 34 -15.73 -11.58 -0.64
C LYS A 34 -14.86 -10.49 -1.26
N SER A 35 -14.99 -9.25 -0.80
CA SER A 35 -14.13 -8.15 -1.24
C SER A 35 -12.70 -8.28 -0.73
N LEU A 36 -12.50 -9.00 0.38
CA LEU A 36 -11.20 -9.27 1.00
C LEU A 36 -10.51 -10.50 0.38
N GLU A 37 -11.27 -11.41 -0.25
CA GLU A 37 -10.74 -12.55 -1.01
C GLU A 37 -10.06 -12.14 -2.31
N LYS A 38 -10.30 -10.91 -2.78
CA LYS A 38 -9.52 -10.38 -3.90
C LYS A 38 -8.06 -10.57 -3.50
N PRO A 39 -7.27 -11.38 -4.23
CA PRO A 39 -5.83 -11.35 -4.01
C PRO A 39 -5.50 -9.87 -4.03
N LYS A 40 -4.71 -9.39 -3.06
CA LYS A 40 -4.05 -8.09 -3.23
C LYS A 40 -3.58 -8.18 -4.66
N GLN A 41 -4.21 -7.43 -5.57
CA GLN A 41 -3.62 -7.25 -6.87
C GLN A 41 -2.27 -6.73 -6.42
N ASP A 42 -1.24 -7.56 -6.59
CA ASP A 42 0.14 -7.11 -6.54
C ASP A 42 0.07 -5.96 -7.48
N SER A 43 -0.08 -4.79 -6.86
CA SER A 43 -0.65 -3.68 -7.57
C SER A 43 0.40 -3.50 -8.63
N LEU A 44 -0.06 -3.42 -9.87
CA LEU A 44 0.69 -2.82 -10.94
C LEU A 44 0.94 -1.37 -10.51
N GLN A 45 1.66 -1.19 -9.40
CA GLN A 45 2.16 0.07 -8.91
C GLN A 45 3.10 0.44 -10.03
N PRO A 46 2.73 1.44 -10.82
CA PRO A 46 3.53 1.82 -11.97
C PRO A 46 4.92 2.11 -11.42
N LYS A 47 5.92 1.43 -12.02
CA LYS A 47 7.30 1.60 -11.59
C LYS A 47 7.66 3.06 -11.86
N PRO A 48 8.56 3.68 -11.09
CA PRO A 48 9.02 5.05 -11.38
C PRO A 48 9.55 5.20 -12.82
N SER A 49 10.07 4.12 -13.42
CA SER A 49 10.49 4.06 -14.82
C SER A 49 9.36 4.28 -15.82
N ASP A 50 8.14 3.89 -15.49
CA ASP A 50 6.97 3.96 -16.37
C ASP A 50 6.54 5.42 -16.61
N PHE A 51 7.01 6.34 -15.76
CA PHE A 51 6.78 7.77 -15.87
C PHE A 51 7.92 8.52 -16.59
N ARG A 52 8.91 7.83 -17.14
CA ARG A 52 10.04 8.47 -17.84
C ARG A 52 9.53 9.23 -19.07
N GLY A 53 9.75 10.54 -19.09
CA GLY A 53 9.29 11.40 -20.18
C GLY A 53 7.85 11.91 -20.03
N SER A 54 7.21 11.66 -18.89
CA SER A 54 5.89 12.23 -18.56
C SER A 54 5.92 13.75 -18.40
N ILE A 55 7.10 14.34 -18.11
CA ILE A 55 7.31 15.78 -18.02
C ILE A 55 8.36 16.26 -19.03
N SER A 56 8.18 17.49 -19.52
CA SER A 56 9.17 18.15 -20.37
C SER A 56 10.42 18.53 -19.56
N LYS A 57 11.58 18.62 -20.22
CA LYS A 57 12.82 19.08 -19.57
C LYS A 57 12.65 20.46 -18.93
N LYS A 58 11.99 21.38 -19.65
CA LYS A 58 11.68 22.73 -19.16
C LYS A 58 10.89 22.69 -17.85
N THR A 59 9.85 21.85 -17.79
CA THR A 59 9.03 21.69 -16.58
C THR A 59 9.84 21.08 -15.44
N ALA A 60 10.74 20.14 -15.73
CA ALA A 60 11.62 19.56 -14.72
C ALA A 60 12.59 20.60 -14.13
N ASP A 61 13.17 21.45 -14.99
CA ASP A 61 14.09 22.52 -14.58
C ASP A 61 13.37 23.58 -13.72
N GLU A 62 12.15 23.97 -14.10
CA GLU A 62 11.32 24.90 -13.30
C GLU A 62 10.99 24.33 -11.91
N LEU A 63 10.69 23.04 -11.81
CA LEU A 63 10.43 22.38 -10.52
C LEU A 63 11.67 22.33 -9.63
N LEU A 64 12.85 22.07 -10.21
CA LEU A 64 14.12 22.10 -9.48
C LEU A 64 14.41 23.50 -8.95
N GLN A 65 14.28 24.52 -9.80
CA GLN A 65 14.50 25.91 -9.41
C GLN A 65 13.57 26.35 -8.27
N HIS A 66 12.28 25.99 -8.35
CA HIS A 66 11.33 26.28 -7.28
C HIS A 66 11.72 25.60 -5.95
N THR A 67 12.22 24.36 -6.03
CA THR A 67 12.64 23.61 -4.83
C THR A 67 13.88 24.24 -4.18
N GLU A 68 14.85 24.71 -4.98
CA GLU A 68 16.04 25.42 -4.51
C GLU A 68 15.71 26.78 -3.87
N GLN A 69 14.79 27.53 -4.49
CA GLN A 69 14.30 28.81 -3.96
C GLN A 69 13.62 28.60 -2.61
N ALA A 70 12.67 27.66 -2.55
CA ALA A 70 11.99 27.33 -1.30
C ALA A 70 13.00 26.97 -0.20
N ARG A 71 13.98 26.11 -0.50
CA ARG A 71 15.02 25.75 0.47
C ARG A 71 15.79 26.97 0.99
N THR A 72 16.17 27.87 0.10
CA THR A 72 16.90 29.10 0.46
C THR A 72 16.03 29.99 1.36
N GLU A 73 14.75 30.12 1.05
CA GLU A 73 13.79 30.86 1.87
C GLU A 73 13.66 30.24 3.28
N TRP A 74 13.52 28.92 3.38
CA TRP A 74 13.48 28.21 4.67
C TRP A 74 14.77 28.41 5.48
N GLU A 75 15.94 28.30 4.86
CA GLU A 75 17.23 28.53 5.54
C GLU A 75 17.37 30.01 5.98
N SER A 76 16.82 30.96 5.21
CA SER A 76 16.83 32.38 5.57
C SER A 76 15.90 32.76 6.74
N ILE A 77 14.83 31.99 6.95
CA ILE A 77 13.87 32.21 8.04
C ILE A 77 14.39 31.63 9.37
N ILE A 78 15.23 30.60 9.29
CA ILE A 78 15.75 29.88 10.46
C ILE A 78 17.09 30.48 10.96
N SER A 79 17.81 31.22 10.12
CA SER A 79 19.06 31.94 10.48
C SER A 79 18.80 33.32 11.09
#